data_AF-A0A0S8JK15-F1
#
_entry.id   AF-A0A0S8JK15-F1
#
_cell.length_a   1.000
_cell.length_b   1.000
_cell.length_c   1.000
_cell.angle_alpha   90.00
_cell.angle_beta   90.00
_cell.angle_gamma   90.00
#
_symmetry.space_group_name_H-M   'P 1'
#
loop_
_entity.id
_entity.type
_entity.pdbx_description
1 polymer ?
#
loop_
_entity_poly.entity_id
_entity_poly.type
_entity_poly.pdbx_seq_one_letter_code
_entity_poly.pdbx_strand_id
1 'polypeptide(L)'
;MFAGLKPFFKRFGKVIAVWLLIAAFITVGLLSGLDKKVIAIGVVVAGLLTQAFSGLLILVGAVPLVGPLIVNIVTLPFFLLVNGIAYLVTFLAIKRGYKVDVLKTRILVSAFLVGIIVGFIVGRLI
;
A
#
# COMPACT_ATOMS: atom_id res chain seq x y z
N MET A 1 -1.09 -16.45 22.65
CA MET A 1 -1.01 -15.66 23.89
C MET A 1 -1.70 -14.33 23.63
N PHE A 2 -2.96 -14.18 24.06
CA PHE A 2 -3.80 -13.02 23.73
C PHE A 2 -3.25 -11.78 24.45
N ALA A 3 -2.54 -10.93 23.71
CA ALA A 3 -2.07 -9.65 24.23
C ALA A 3 -3.30 -8.81 24.63
N GLY A 4 -3.37 -8.40 25.91
CA GLY A 4 -4.52 -7.70 26.47
C GLY A 4 -4.86 -6.40 25.72
N LEU A 5 -6.08 -5.90 25.89
CA LEU A 5 -6.56 -4.70 25.20
C LEU A 5 -5.71 -3.45 25.50
N LYS A 6 -5.05 -3.38 26.67
CA LYS A 6 -4.26 -2.21 27.11
C LYS A 6 -3.10 -1.85 26.16
N PRO A 7 -2.20 -2.77 25.75
CA PRO A 7 -1.16 -2.46 24.77
C PRO A 7 -1.68 -2.11 23.38
N PHE A 8 -2.84 -2.64 22.97
CA PHE A 8 -3.46 -2.32 21.68
C PHE A 8 -3.88 -0.84 21.62
N PHE A 9 -4.63 -0.35 22.60
CA PHE A 9 -5.05 1.06 22.64
C PHE A 9 -3.87 2.03 22.75
N LYS A 10 -2.81 1.66 23.47
CA LYS A 10 -1.61 2.51 23.58
C LYS A 10 -0.85 2.62 22.26
N ARG A 11 -0.88 1.57 21.43
CA ARG A 11 -0.21 1.52 20.13
C ARG A 11 -1.05 2.14 19.00
N PHE A 12 -2.36 1.94 19.02
CA PHE A 12 -3.27 2.35 17.94
C PHE A 12 -4.10 3.60 18.25
N GLY A 13 -4.03 4.14 19.47
CA GLY A 13 -4.85 5.28 19.90
C GLY A 13 -4.75 6.51 19.00
N LYS A 14 -3.55 6.84 18.49
CA LYS A 14 -3.37 7.94 17.53
C LYS A 14 -4.13 7.70 16.22
N VAL A 15 -4.06 6.48 15.69
CA VAL A 15 -4.76 6.12 14.44
C VAL A 15 -6.27 6.19 14.64
N ILE A 16 -6.77 5.64 15.75
CA ILE A 16 -8.19 5.68 16.12
C ILE A 16 -8.68 7.12 16.27
N ALA A 17 -7.90 7.99 16.92
CA ALA A 17 -8.24 9.40 17.10
C ALA A 17 -8.33 10.15 15.76
N VAL A 18 -7.40 9.92 14.83
CA VAL A 18 -7.44 10.52 13.49
C VAL A 18 -8.70 10.07 12.73
N TRP A 19 -9.06 8.80 12.80
CA TRP A 19 -10.27 8.28 12.16
C TRP A 19 -11.56 8.82 12.78
N LEU A 20 -11.60 9.02 14.10
CA LEU A 20 -12.72 9.70 14.77
C LEU A 20 -12.87 11.15 14.30
N LEU A 21 -11.76 11.86 14.11
CA LEU A 21 -11.76 13.25 13.63
C LEU A 21 -12.26 13.32 12.17
N ILE A 22 -11.80 12.40 11.31
CA ILE A 22 -12.29 12.28 9.93
C ILE A 22 -13.79 11.93 9.91
N ALA A 23 -14.25 11.00 10.75
CA ALA A 23 -15.66 10.65 10.85
C ALA A 23 -16.52 11.84 11.32
N ALA A 24 -16.04 12.60 12.31
CA ALA A 24 -16.70 13.81 12.77
C ALA A 24 -16.78 14.88 11.67
N PHE A 25 -15.71 15.05 10.88
CA PHE A 25 -15.71 15.95 9.73
C PHE A 25 -16.75 15.53 8.67
N ILE A 26 -16.85 14.22 8.37
CA ILE A 26 -17.84 13.69 7.43
C ILE A 26 -19.27 13.93 7.93
N THR A 27 -19.55 13.62 9.21
CA THR A 27 -20.90 13.79 9.76
C THR A 27 -21.32 15.25 9.79
N VAL A 28 -20.43 16.15 10.23
CA VAL A 28 -20.69 17.60 10.20
C VAL A 28 -20.89 18.09 8.77
N GLY A 29 -20.03 17.71 7.83
CA GLY A 29 -20.16 18.10 6.43
C GLY A 29 -21.48 17.65 5.81
N LEU A 30 -21.92 16.42 6.09
CA LEU A 30 -23.20 15.90 5.60
C LEU A 30 -24.40 16.61 6.25
N LEU A 31 -24.35 16.89 7.55
CA LEU A 31 -25.41 17.60 8.29
C LEU A 31 -25.53 19.07 7.86
N SER A 32 -24.42 19.71 7.51
CA SER A 32 -24.40 21.08 6.96
C SER A 32 -24.80 21.17 5.49
N GLY A 33 -25.10 20.04 4.84
CA GLY A 33 -25.50 20.00 3.44
C GLY A 33 -24.38 20.26 2.43
N LEU A 34 -23.10 20.06 2.81
CA LEU A 34 -21.99 20.17 1.85
C LEU A 34 -22.15 19.13 0.73
N ASP A 35 -21.72 19.50 -0.47
CA ASP A 35 -21.63 18.55 -1.58
C ASP A 35 -20.71 17.39 -1.18
N LYS A 36 -21.20 16.17 -1.36
CA LYS A 36 -20.50 14.91 -1.11
C LYS A 36 -19.14 14.87 -1.80
N LYS A 37 -18.99 15.52 -2.97
CA LYS A 37 -17.71 15.62 -3.68
C LYS A 37 -16.67 16.42 -2.89
N VAL A 38 -17.09 17.54 -2.29
CA VAL A 38 -16.20 18.40 -1.49
C VAL A 38 -15.77 17.67 -0.21
N ILE A 39 -16.72 16.99 0.45
CA ILE A 39 -16.43 16.16 1.62
C ILE A 39 -15.44 15.05 1.24
N ALA A 40 -15.67 14.34 0.14
CA ALA A 40 -14.79 13.27 -0.33
C ALA A 40 -13.36 13.76 -0.60
N ILE A 41 -13.21 14.89 -1.30
CA ILE A 41 -11.89 15.49 -1.56
C ILE A 41 -11.22 15.87 -0.23
N GLY A 42 -11.95 16.51 0.69
CA GLY A 42 -11.43 16.88 2.01
C GLY A 42 -10.95 15.67 2.81
N VAL A 43 -11.70 14.57 2.80
CA VAL A 43 -11.33 13.31 3.45
C VAL A 43 -10.09 12.69 2.82
N VAL A 44 -10.00 12.68 1.48
CA VAL A 44 -8.82 12.16 0.77
C VAL A 44 -7.58 12.98 1.13
N VAL A 45 -7.66 14.30 1.07
CA VAL A 45 -6.54 15.19 1.41
C VAL A 45 -6.13 15.00 2.88
N ALA A 46 -7.09 15.04 3.81
CA ALA A 46 -6.82 14.85 5.23
C ALA A 46 -6.21 13.46 5.51
N GLY A 47 -6.73 12.42 4.87
CA GLY A 47 -6.25 11.05 5.03
C GLY A 47 -4.86 10.82 4.45
N LEU A 48 -4.49 11.52 3.37
CA LEU A 48 -3.13 11.48 2.81
C LEU A 48 -2.15 12.25 3.70
N LEU A 49 -2.49 13.47 4.14
CA LEU A 49 -1.63 14.31 4.98
C LEU A 49 -1.33 13.67 6.33
N THR A 50 -2.34 13.03 6.94
CA THR A 50 -2.21 12.38 8.25
C THR A 50 -1.76 10.92 8.16
N GLN A 51 -1.56 10.39 6.95
CA GLN A 51 -1.33 8.96 6.68
C GLN A 51 -2.40 8.03 7.30
N ALA A 52 -3.64 8.53 7.45
CA ALA A 52 -4.74 7.80 8.07
C ALA A 52 -5.04 6.47 7.37
N PHE A 53 -4.93 6.43 6.03
CA PHE A 53 -5.16 5.22 5.23
C PHE A 53 -4.16 4.11 5.56
N SER A 54 -2.87 4.45 5.67
CA SER A 54 -1.83 3.51 6.12
C SER A 54 -2.10 3.03 7.55
N GLY A 55 -2.51 3.93 8.44
CA GLY A 55 -2.91 3.58 9.80
C GLY A 55 -4.08 2.58 9.84
N LEU A 56 -5.07 2.76 8.96
CA LEU A 56 -6.21 1.85 8.81
C LEU A 56 -5.76 0.46 8.37
N LEU A 57 -4.85 0.37 7.40
CA LEU A 57 -4.27 -0.90 6.95
C LEU A 57 -3.54 -1.63 8.08
N ILE A 58 -2.81 -0.90 8.93
CA ILE A 58 -2.12 -1.50 10.08
C ILE A 58 -3.14 -1.96 11.14
N LEU A 59 -4.21 -1.20 11.38
CA LEU A 59 -5.31 -1.60 12.27
C LEU A 59 -5.99 -2.89 11.79
N VAL A 60 -6.29 -2.97 10.50
CA VAL A 60 -6.88 -4.16 9.86
C VAL A 60 -5.89 -5.34 9.90
N GLY A 61 -4.61 -5.07 9.61
CA GLY A 61 -3.51 -6.03 9.66
C GLY A 61 -3.21 -6.56 11.06
N ALA A 62 -3.49 -5.78 12.11
CA ALA A 62 -3.28 -6.18 13.50
C ALA A 62 -4.28 -7.24 13.96
N VAL A 63 -5.41 -7.41 13.25
CA VAL A 63 -6.35 -8.50 13.48
C VAL A 63 -5.76 -9.77 12.86
N PRO A 64 -5.34 -10.77 13.65
CA PRO A 64 -4.51 -11.89 13.17
C PRO A 64 -5.16 -12.72 12.06
N LEU A 65 -6.48 -12.72 11.99
CA LEU A 65 -7.24 -13.46 10.99
C LEU A 65 -7.58 -12.58 9.76
N VAL A 66 -8.08 -11.37 10.00
CA VAL A 66 -8.58 -10.48 8.94
C VAL A 66 -7.43 -9.84 8.15
N GLY A 67 -6.33 -9.51 8.81
CA GLY A 67 -5.14 -8.93 8.18
C GLY A 67 -4.61 -9.77 7.03
N PRO A 68 -4.20 -11.03 7.26
CA PRO A 68 -3.72 -11.92 6.21
C PRO A 68 -4.77 -12.18 5.12
N LEU A 69 -6.04 -12.33 5.48
CA LEU A 69 -7.13 -12.57 4.52
C LEU A 69 -7.30 -11.40 3.55
N ILE A 70 -7.41 -10.17 4.06
CA ILE A 70 -7.61 -8.98 3.21
C ILE A 70 -6.37 -8.72 2.34
N VAL A 71 -5.18 -8.82 2.93
CA VAL A 71 -3.93 -8.66 2.17
C VAL A 71 -3.89 -9.69 1.04
N ASN A 72 -4.09 -10.98 1.31
CA ASN A 72 -4.02 -11.99 0.25
C ASN A 72 -5.09 -11.78 -0.83
N ILE A 73 -6.33 -11.44 -0.46
CA ILE A 73 -7.42 -11.23 -1.41
C ILE A 73 -7.18 -10.01 -2.31
N VAL A 74 -6.58 -8.94 -1.80
CA VAL A 74 -6.33 -7.72 -2.59
C VAL A 74 -5.00 -7.78 -3.33
N THR A 75 -3.97 -8.30 -2.66
CA THR A 75 -2.60 -8.33 -3.16
C THR A 75 -2.46 -9.31 -4.32
N LEU A 76 -3.07 -10.50 -4.27
CA LEU A 76 -3.01 -11.47 -5.38
C LEU A 76 -3.53 -10.91 -6.72
N PRO A 77 -4.79 -10.41 -6.83
CA PRO A 77 -5.28 -9.85 -8.09
C PRO A 77 -4.51 -8.60 -8.50
N PHE A 78 -4.08 -7.75 -7.54
CA PHE A 78 -3.27 -6.58 -7.86
C PHE A 78 -1.94 -6.98 -8.51
N PHE A 79 -1.22 -7.95 -7.94
CA PHE A 79 0.02 -8.46 -8.53
C PHE A 79 -0.21 -9.06 -9.91
N LEU A 80 -1.27 -9.86 -10.10
CA LEU A 80 -1.59 -10.44 -11.41
C LEU A 80 -1.87 -9.36 -12.46
N LEU A 81 -2.62 -8.31 -12.10
CA LEU A 81 -2.92 -7.20 -13.00
C LEU A 81 -1.64 -6.46 -13.41
N VAL A 82 -0.83 -6.04 -12.44
CA VAL A 82 0.41 -5.29 -12.73
C VAL A 82 1.39 -6.14 -13.54
N ASN A 83 1.53 -7.43 -13.20
CA ASN A 83 2.44 -8.32 -13.92
C ASN A 83 1.93 -8.62 -15.34
N GLY A 84 0.62 -8.82 -15.50
CA GLY A 84 -0.02 -8.95 -16.79
C GLY A 84 0.21 -7.73 -17.68
N ILE A 85 0.02 -6.51 -17.15
CA ILE A 85 0.31 -5.26 -17.88
C ILE A 85 1.79 -5.20 -18.26
N ALA A 86 2.70 -5.52 -17.35
CA ALA A 86 4.14 -5.53 -17.64
C ALA A 86 4.49 -6.48 -18.79
N TYR A 87 3.89 -7.68 -18.83
CA TYR A 87 4.07 -8.62 -19.94
C TYR A 87 3.46 -8.10 -21.24
N LEU A 88 2.27 -7.52 -21.21
CA LEU A 88 1.65 -6.94 -22.40
C LEU A 88 2.50 -5.80 -23.00
N VAL A 89 2.97 -4.88 -22.15
CA VAL A 89 3.86 -3.79 -22.57
C VAL A 89 5.16 -4.36 -23.15
N THR A 90 5.74 -5.36 -22.49
CA THR A 90 6.94 -6.05 -22.99
C THR A 90 6.70 -6.68 -24.36
N PHE A 91 5.59 -7.40 -24.53
CA PHE A 91 5.22 -8.06 -25.78
C PHE A 91 5.03 -7.04 -26.91
N LEU A 92 4.31 -5.95 -26.65
CA LEU A 92 4.11 -4.87 -27.62
C LEU A 92 5.43 -4.18 -28.00
N ALA A 93 6.32 -3.95 -27.03
CA ALA A 93 7.64 -3.38 -27.28
C ALA A 93 8.51 -4.29 -28.16
N ILE A 94 8.53 -5.59 -27.88
CA ILE A 94 9.21 -6.62 -28.70
C ILE A 94 8.65 -6.64 -30.12
N LYS A 95 7.32 -6.60 -30.27
CA LYS A 95 6.65 -6.56 -31.58
C LYS A 95 6.99 -5.31 -32.38
N ARG A 96 7.25 -4.19 -31.71
CA ARG A 96 7.68 -2.91 -32.33
C ARG A 96 9.19 -2.81 -32.60
N GLY A 97 9.97 -3.86 -32.35
CA GLY A 97 11.41 -3.89 -32.65
C GLY A 97 12.34 -3.54 -31.49
N TYR A 98 11.82 -3.15 -30.31
CA TYR A 98 12.61 -2.78 -29.13
C TYR A 98 13.18 -3.99 -28.36
N LYS A 99 13.45 -5.11 -29.02
CA LYS A 99 13.86 -6.37 -28.39
C LYS A 99 15.13 -6.20 -27.55
N VAL A 100 16.12 -5.50 -28.12
CA VAL A 100 17.41 -5.28 -27.47
C VAL A 100 17.27 -4.37 -26.25
N ASP A 101 16.44 -3.34 -26.33
CA ASP A 101 16.25 -2.38 -25.22
C ASP A 101 15.47 -3.02 -24.06
N VAL A 102 14.45 -3.82 -24.37
CA VAL A 102 13.73 -4.63 -23.39
C VAL A 102 14.70 -5.59 -22.69
N LEU A 103 15.57 -6.27 -23.45
CA LEU A 103 16.53 -7.21 -22.87
C LEU A 103 17.59 -6.51 -22.02
N LYS A 104 18.16 -5.40 -22.50
CA LYS A 104 19.12 -4.57 -21.74
C LYS A 104 18.52 -4.11 -20.41
N THR A 105 17.27 -3.65 -20.43
CA THR A 105 16.57 -3.21 -19.22
C THR A 105 16.39 -4.37 -18.24
N ARG A 106 15.98 -5.55 -18.72
CA ARG A 106 15.81 -6.75 -17.86
C ARG A 106 17.12 -7.24 -17.27
N ILE A 107 18.20 -7.24 -18.05
CA ILE A 107 19.54 -7.60 -17.58
C ILE A 107 19.99 -6.60 -16.50
N LEU A 108 19.81 -5.31 -16.73
CA LEU A 108 20.20 -4.26 -15.78
C LEU A 108 19.46 -4.42 -14.45
N VAL A 109 18.14 -4.55 -14.49
CA VAL A 109 17.32 -4.74 -13.28
C VAL A 109 17.71 -6.02 -12.55
N SER A 110 17.95 -7.12 -13.26
CA SER A 110 18.34 -8.39 -12.65
C SER A 110 19.73 -8.30 -12.00
N ALA A 111 20.70 -7.70 -12.69
CA ALA A 111 22.03 -7.47 -12.15
C ALA A 111 21.99 -6.58 -10.90
N PHE A 112 21.16 -5.54 -10.91
CA PHE A 112 20.97 -4.65 -9.76
C PHE A 112 20.37 -5.39 -8.56
N LEU A 113 19.32 -6.19 -8.77
CA LEU A 113 18.71 -7.00 -7.72
C LEU A 113 19.70 -8.00 -7.12
N VAL A 114 20.46 -8.70 -7.97
CA VAL A 114 21.52 -9.61 -7.51
C VAL A 114 22.57 -8.84 -6.72
N GLY A 115 23.01 -7.69 -7.20
CA GLY A 115 23.97 -6.83 -6.50
C GLY A 115 23.51 -6.40 -5.12
N ILE A 116 22.25 -6.00 -4.96
CA ILE A 116 21.66 -5.68 -3.64
C ILE A 116 21.68 -6.91 -2.73
N ILE A 117 21.27 -8.08 -3.24
CA ILE A 117 21.25 -9.32 -2.45
C ILE A 117 22.66 -9.68 -1.98
N VAL A 118 23.64 -9.68 -2.89
CA VAL A 118 25.04 -9.98 -2.55
C VAL A 118 25.59 -8.96 -1.57
N GLY A 119 25.39 -7.66 -1.80
CA GLY A 119 25.83 -6.60 -0.91
C GLY A 119 25.23 -6.70 0.49
N PHE A 120 23.95 -7.06 0.59
CA PHE A 120 23.28 -7.30 1.88
C PHE A 120 23.87 -8.50 2.62
N ILE A 121 24.16 -9.61 1.92
CA ILE A 121 24.78 -10.79 2.51
C ILE A 121 26.18 -10.45 3.03
N VAL A 122 27.03 -9.88 2.18
CA VAL A 122 28.42 -9.53 2.53
C VAL A 122 28.46 -8.50 3.66
N GLY A 123 27.64 -7.46 3.60
CA GLY A 123 27.59 -6.41 4.63
C GLY A 123 27.02 -6.88 5.98
N ARG A 124 26.41 -8.07 6.05
CA ARG A 124 25.99 -8.69 7.31
C ARG A 124 27.04 -9.67 7.86
N LEU A 125 27.94 -10.17 7.01
CA LEU A 125 29.01 -11.10 7.40
C LEU A 125 30.27 -10.39 7.89
N ILE A 126 30.47 -9.13 7.48
CA ILE A 126 31.48 -8.20 7.99
C ILE A 126 30.90 -7.45 9.18
#